data_AF-A0ABD3B825-F1
#
_entry.id   AF-A0ABD3B825-F1
#
_cell.length_a   1.000
_cell.length_b   1.000
_cell.length_c   1.000
_cell.angle_alpha   90.00
_cell.angle_beta   90.00
_cell.angle_gamma   90.00
#
_symmetry.space_group_name_H-M   'P 1'
#
loop_
_entity.id
_entity.type
_entity.pdbx_description
1 polymer ?
#
loop_
_entity_poly.entity_id
_entity_poly.type
_entity_poly.pdbx_seq_one_letter_code
_entity_poly.pdbx_strand_id
1 'polypeptide(L)'
;MGPMKDDPETDKAFGWVLEMYGYAVASALHGVRHILRDDFMLQPPWDLYVGKKFIIHYTYGCDYNMKGELTYGKIGEWRFDKRSHLQGPPPKNLSLPPPGVPESVVRLVKSVNEATANIPNWDTP
;
A
#
# COMPACT_ATOMS: atom_id res chain seq x y z
N MET A 1 6.52 24.84 -3.19
CA MET A 1 7.05 23.52 -2.78
C MET A 1 8.20 23.77 -1.80
N GLY A 2 8.51 22.85 -0.89
CA GLY A 2 9.57 23.06 0.10
C GLY A 2 10.97 23.00 -0.53
N PRO A 3 11.99 23.63 0.08
CA PRO A 3 13.34 23.79 -0.50
C PRO A 3 14.05 22.48 -0.87
N MET A 4 13.66 21.34 -0.27
CA MET A 4 14.21 20.02 -0.60
C MET A 4 13.63 19.43 -1.89
N LYS A 5 12.47 19.89 -2.35
CA LYS A 5 11.84 19.41 -3.59
C LYS A 5 12.40 20.10 -4.84
N ASP A 6 13.03 21.25 -4.63
CA ASP A 6 13.68 22.03 -5.69
C ASP A 6 15.13 21.56 -5.95
N ASP A 7 15.66 20.65 -5.11
CA ASP A 7 16.95 20.00 -5.32
C ASP A 7 16.79 18.67 -6.10
N PRO A 8 17.30 18.54 -7.34
CA PRO A 8 17.06 17.37 -8.18
C PRO A 8 17.62 16.06 -7.63
N GLU A 9 18.74 16.10 -6.89
CA GLU A 9 19.32 14.89 -6.31
C GLU A 9 18.46 14.38 -5.15
N THR A 10 17.97 15.30 -4.31
CA THR A 10 17.11 15.03 -3.16
C THR A 10 15.72 14.56 -3.59
N ASP A 11 15.09 15.21 -4.59
CA ASP A 11 13.80 14.77 -5.13
C ASP A 11 13.91 13.39 -5.79
N LYS A 12 15.00 13.13 -6.53
CA LYS A 12 15.26 11.80 -7.09
C LYS A 12 15.46 10.72 -6.03
N ALA A 13 16.15 11.03 -4.93
CA ALA A 13 16.47 10.05 -3.89
C ALA A 13 15.28 9.74 -2.98
N PHE A 14 14.48 10.76 -2.63
CA PHE A 14 13.47 10.65 -1.58
C PHE A 14 12.03 10.89 -2.06
N GLY A 15 11.86 11.61 -3.18
CA GLY A 15 10.56 11.93 -3.76
C GLY A 15 9.53 12.41 -2.75
N TRP A 16 8.33 11.81 -2.78
CA TRP A 16 7.22 12.18 -1.90
C TRP A 16 7.51 11.98 -0.40
N VAL A 17 8.51 11.16 -0.03
CA VAL A 17 8.89 10.93 1.37
C VAL A 17 9.43 12.21 2.03
N LEU A 18 9.94 13.17 1.23
CA LEU A 18 10.40 14.48 1.74
C LEU A 18 9.32 15.25 2.49
N GLU A 19 8.06 15.12 2.07
CA GLU A 19 6.93 15.79 2.73
C GLU A 19 6.66 15.18 4.11
N MET A 20 6.87 13.86 4.26
CA MET A 20 6.78 13.18 5.57
C MET A 20 7.91 13.59 6.51
N TYR A 21 9.14 13.71 5.99
CA TYR A 21 10.27 14.21 6.79
C TYR A 21 10.05 15.67 7.22
N GLY A 22 9.54 16.51 6.32
CA GLY A 22 9.18 17.90 6.64
C GLY A 22 8.18 17.98 7.79
N TYR A 23 7.11 17.18 7.75
CA TYR A 23 6.15 17.09 8.85
C TYR A 23 6.79 16.61 10.17
N ALA A 24 7.61 15.56 10.12
CA ALA A 24 8.24 14.99 11.31
C ALA A 24 9.18 16.00 11.99
N VAL A 25 10.03 16.69 11.21
CA VAL A 25 10.95 17.72 11.72
C VAL A 25 10.18 18.90 12.29
N ALA A 26 9.19 19.43 11.57
CA ALA A 26 8.38 20.55 12.05
C ALA A 26 7.62 20.18 13.34
N SER A 27 7.05 18.98 13.40
CA SER A 27 6.37 18.46 14.59
C SER A 27 7.30 18.41 15.80
N ALA A 28 8.53 17.94 15.60
CA ALA A 28 9.54 17.90 16.66
C ALA A 28 9.95 19.30 17.13
N LEU A 29 10.16 20.24 16.20
CA LEU A 29 10.51 21.64 16.52
C LEU A 29 9.41 22.39 17.27
N HIS A 30 8.14 22.04 17.03
CA HIS A 30 6.98 22.67 17.66
C HIS A 30 6.38 21.87 18.83
N GLY A 31 7.03 20.79 19.27
CA GLY A 31 6.57 20.01 20.42
C GLY A 31 5.24 19.27 20.22
N VAL A 32 4.88 18.98 18.97
CA VAL A 32 3.71 18.15 18.65
C VAL A 32 4.00 16.72 19.10
N ARG A 33 3.09 16.13 19.88
CA ARG A 33 3.22 14.76 20.41
C ARG A 33 2.27 13.82 19.69
N HIS A 34 2.75 12.62 19.39
CA HIS A 34 1.98 11.56 18.72
C HIS A 34 1.85 10.34 19.62
N ILE A 35 0.76 9.58 19.44
CA ILE A 35 0.56 8.28 20.05
C ILE A 35 0.73 7.25 18.94
N LEU A 36 1.72 6.37 19.08
CA LEU A 36 1.86 5.22 18.19
C LEU A 36 0.82 4.16 18.55
N ARG A 37 -0.02 3.79 17.58
CA ARG A 37 -0.97 2.68 17.67
C ARG A 37 -0.57 1.59 16.69
N ASP A 38 0.36 0.75 17.14
CA ASP A 38 0.86 -0.38 16.36
C ASP A 38 -0.28 -1.36 16.05
N ASP A 39 -1.25 -1.51 16.95
CA ASP A 39 -2.47 -2.31 16.85
C ASP A 39 -3.51 -1.82 15.83
N PHE A 40 -3.31 -0.67 15.19
CA PHE A 40 -4.37 -0.05 14.40
C PHE A 40 -4.38 -0.45 12.92
N MET A 41 -3.20 -0.56 12.30
CA MET A 41 -3.06 -0.69 10.85
C MET A 41 -1.97 -1.69 10.48
N LEU A 42 -2.13 -2.38 9.35
CA LEU A 42 -1.08 -3.18 8.71
C LEU A 42 -0.82 -2.73 7.26
N GLN A 43 0.36 -3.06 6.74
CA GLN A 43 0.88 -2.69 5.43
C GLN A 43 1.45 -3.90 4.67
N PRO A 44 0.62 -4.62 3.90
CA PRO A 44 1.10 -5.63 2.96
C PRO A 44 2.00 -5.00 1.87
N PRO A 45 3.00 -5.74 1.35
CA PRO A 45 3.33 -7.13 1.66
C PRO A 45 4.23 -7.31 2.90
N TRP A 46 4.60 -6.22 3.61
CA TRP A 46 5.59 -6.26 4.69
C TRP A 46 5.04 -6.82 5.99
N ASP A 47 3.84 -6.43 6.37
CA ASP A 47 3.15 -7.04 7.51
C ASP A 47 2.48 -8.33 7.05
N LEU A 48 2.92 -9.48 7.57
CA LEU A 48 2.54 -10.80 7.04
C LEU A 48 1.18 -11.31 7.54
N TYR A 49 0.77 -10.88 8.73
CA TYR A 49 -0.41 -11.40 9.45
C TYR A 49 -1.44 -10.30 9.67
N VAL A 50 -2.72 -10.65 9.60
CA VAL A 50 -3.81 -9.68 9.78
C VAL A 50 -3.98 -9.31 11.26
N GLY A 51 -3.94 -10.31 12.15
CA GLY A 51 -4.08 -10.12 13.59
C GLY A 51 -5.36 -9.37 13.99
N LYS A 52 -5.26 -8.50 15.00
CA LYS A 52 -6.35 -7.65 15.52
C LYS A 52 -6.25 -6.20 15.02
N LYS A 53 -5.85 -6.00 13.77
CA LYS A 53 -5.75 -4.66 13.17
C LYS A 53 -7.08 -4.25 12.53
N PHE A 54 -7.31 -2.95 12.42
CA PHE A 54 -8.55 -2.38 11.90
C PHE A 54 -8.44 -1.92 10.44
N ILE A 55 -7.25 -1.52 10.00
CA ILE A 55 -7.01 -0.95 8.67
C ILE A 55 -5.94 -1.75 7.93
N ILE A 56 -6.20 -2.04 6.65
CA ILE A 56 -5.17 -2.50 5.71
C ILE A 56 -4.80 -1.34 4.80
N HIS A 57 -3.58 -0.84 4.93
CA HIS A 57 -3.05 0.23 4.09
C HIS A 57 -2.14 -0.34 3.01
N TYR A 58 -2.55 -0.23 1.75
CA TYR A 58 -1.84 -0.79 0.60
C TYR A 58 -1.08 0.31 -0.16
N THR A 59 0.21 0.42 0.13
CA THR A 59 1.13 1.40 -0.49
C THR A 59 1.99 0.79 -1.59
N TYR A 60 2.47 -0.43 -1.32
CA TYR A 60 3.46 -1.12 -2.14
C TYR A 60 2.76 -2.11 -3.07
N GLY A 61 3.35 -2.34 -4.25
CA GLY A 61 2.95 -3.43 -5.11
C GLY A 61 3.19 -4.77 -4.42
N CYS A 62 2.20 -5.64 -4.50
CA CYS A 62 2.27 -7.02 -4.03
C CYS A 62 2.60 -7.89 -5.25
N ASP A 63 3.87 -8.04 -5.55
CA ASP A 63 4.39 -8.80 -6.70
C ASP A 63 4.95 -10.15 -6.24
N TYR A 64 4.38 -11.24 -6.74
CA TYR A 64 4.75 -12.60 -6.34
C TYR A 64 4.94 -13.50 -7.55
N ASN A 65 5.85 -14.47 -7.43
CA ASN A 65 5.88 -15.59 -8.36
C ASN A 65 4.81 -16.64 -7.99
N MET A 66 4.59 -17.63 -8.85
CA MET A 66 3.57 -18.66 -8.62
C MET A 66 3.88 -19.61 -7.44
N LYS A 67 5.06 -19.53 -6.84
CA LYS A 67 5.44 -20.25 -5.61
C LYS A 67 5.12 -19.45 -4.33
N GLY A 68 4.60 -18.24 -4.46
CA GLY A 68 4.28 -17.35 -3.33
C GLY A 68 5.48 -16.55 -2.81
N GLU A 69 6.56 -16.44 -3.58
CA GLU A 69 7.75 -15.67 -3.19
C GLU A 69 7.66 -14.23 -3.74
N LEU A 70 7.93 -13.24 -2.88
CA LEU A 70 7.87 -11.82 -3.24
C LEU A 70 8.97 -11.46 -4.24
N THR A 71 8.62 -10.84 -5.37
CA THR A 71 9.56 -10.41 -6.41
C THR A 71 9.85 -8.92 -6.29
N TYR A 72 10.77 -8.55 -5.40
CA TYR A 72 11.12 -7.14 -5.16
C TYR A 72 11.66 -6.45 -6.43
N GLY A 73 11.11 -5.28 -6.75
CA GLY A 73 11.56 -4.44 -7.86
C GLY A 73 11.22 -4.99 -9.26
N LYS A 74 10.41 -6.04 -9.37
CA LYS A 74 9.97 -6.63 -10.64
C LYS A 74 8.47 -6.89 -10.61
N ILE A 75 7.85 -6.85 -11.79
CA ILE A 75 6.46 -7.29 -11.95
C ILE A 75 6.44 -8.81 -11.73
N GLY A 76 5.66 -9.25 -10.74
CA GLY A 76 5.47 -10.67 -10.43
C GLY A 76 4.56 -11.36 -11.44
N GLU A 77 4.57 -12.69 -11.43
CA GLU A 77 3.62 -13.50 -12.21
C GLU A 77 2.18 -13.29 -11.70
N TRP A 78 2.03 -13.14 -10.39
CA TRP A 78 0.83 -12.60 -9.76
C TRP A 78 1.14 -11.22 -9.18
N ARG A 79 0.22 -10.26 -9.37
CA ARG A 79 0.40 -8.88 -8.91
C ARG A 79 -0.91 -8.29 -8.40
N PHE A 80 -0.81 -7.55 -7.30
CA PHE A 80 -1.76 -6.49 -6.96
C PHE A 80 -1.01 -5.17 -6.70
N ASP A 81 -1.25 -4.14 -7.52
CA ASP A 81 -0.75 -2.77 -7.27
C ASP A 81 -1.83 -1.75 -7.66
N LYS A 82 -2.17 -0.85 -6.73
CA LYS A 82 -3.12 0.23 -6.98
C LYS A 82 -2.71 1.13 -8.14
N ARG A 83 -1.40 1.25 -8.42
CA ARG A 83 -0.89 2.04 -9.55
C ARG A 83 -1.30 1.45 -10.91
N SER A 84 -1.70 0.18 -10.97
CA SER A 84 -2.29 -0.42 -12.16
C SER A 84 -3.74 0.05 -12.42
N HIS A 85 -4.33 0.79 -11.48
CA HIS A 85 -5.73 1.22 -11.49
C HIS A 85 -5.85 2.75 -11.28
N LEU A 86 -4.95 3.54 -11.86
CA LEU A 86 -4.97 5.01 -11.72
C LEU A 86 -6.07 5.68 -12.56
N GLN A 87 -6.57 5.01 -13.59
CA GLN A 87 -7.54 5.56 -14.55
C GLN A 87 -8.98 5.09 -14.29
N GLY A 88 -9.21 4.38 -13.18
CA GLY A 88 -10.51 3.84 -12.84
C GLY A 88 -10.42 2.84 -11.68
N PRO A 89 -11.58 2.40 -11.16
CA PRO A 89 -11.61 1.44 -10.07
C PRO A 89 -10.96 0.11 -10.48
N PRO A 90 -10.41 -0.66 -9.51
CA PRO A 90 -9.92 -2.00 -9.80
C PRO A 90 -11.09 -2.88 -10.30
N PRO A 91 -10.83 -3.82 -11.22
CA PRO A 91 -11.87 -4.68 -11.76
C PRO A 91 -12.42 -5.63 -10.69
N LYS A 92 -13.67 -6.07 -10.88
CA LYS A 92 -14.28 -7.13 -10.09
C LYS A 92 -13.56 -8.47 -10.29
N ASN A 93 -13.66 -9.35 -9.29
CA ASN A 93 -13.15 -10.73 -9.35
C ASN A 93 -11.65 -10.83 -9.63
N LEU A 94 -10.83 -10.04 -8.93
CA LEU A 94 -9.38 -10.18 -8.93
C LEU A 94 -8.97 -11.62 -8.56
N SER A 95 -7.95 -12.15 -9.24
CA SER A 95 -7.40 -13.46 -8.89
C SER A 95 -6.79 -13.42 -7.49
N LEU A 96 -7.07 -14.45 -6.70
CA LEU A 96 -6.40 -14.62 -5.41
C LEU A 96 -4.91 -14.91 -5.63
N PRO A 97 -4.04 -14.47 -4.70
CA PRO A 97 -2.62 -14.76 -4.78
C PRO A 97 -2.33 -16.26 -4.69
N PRO A 98 -1.18 -16.72 -5.23
CA PRO A 98 -0.78 -18.12 -5.17
C PRO A 98 -0.56 -18.61 -3.72
N PRO A 99 -0.57 -19.94 -3.49
CA PRO A 99 -0.18 -20.50 -2.20
C PRO A 99 1.20 -20.01 -1.76
N GLY A 100 1.38 -19.78 -0.45
CA GLY A 100 2.64 -19.27 0.12
C GLY A 100 2.67 -17.74 0.29
N VAL A 101 1.76 -17.01 -0.36
CA VAL A 101 1.63 -15.56 -0.16
C VAL A 101 1.07 -15.25 1.25
N PRO A 102 1.56 -14.19 1.94
CA PRO A 102 1.12 -13.85 3.29
C PRO A 102 -0.39 -13.63 3.43
N GLU A 103 -0.90 -13.98 4.61
CA GLU A 103 -2.33 -13.85 4.97
C GLU A 103 -2.84 -12.42 4.73
N SER A 104 -2.03 -11.42 5.06
CA SER A 104 -2.37 -10.01 4.91
C SER A 104 -2.68 -9.60 3.46
N VAL A 105 -1.91 -10.10 2.49
CA VAL A 105 -2.13 -9.87 1.05
C VAL A 105 -3.37 -10.61 0.58
N VAL A 106 -3.56 -11.86 1.02
CA VAL A 106 -4.78 -12.63 0.73
C VAL A 106 -6.01 -11.88 1.25
N ARG A 107 -5.96 -11.36 2.48
CA ARG A 107 -7.06 -10.61 3.10
C ARG A 107 -7.33 -9.29 2.37
N LEU A 108 -6.29 -8.57 1.94
CA LEU A 108 -6.42 -7.37 1.12
C LEU A 108 -7.24 -7.66 -0.15
N VAL A 109 -6.81 -8.63 -0.96
CA VAL A 109 -7.45 -8.94 -2.24
C VAL A 109 -8.88 -9.44 -2.05
N LYS A 110 -9.13 -10.27 -1.04
CA LYS A 110 -10.49 -10.69 -0.67
C LYS A 110 -11.38 -9.51 -0.31
N SER A 111 -10.88 -8.55 0.46
CA SER A 111 -11.64 -7.36 0.86
C SER A 111 -11.94 -6.45 -0.33
N VAL A 112 -11.00 -6.31 -1.29
CA VAL A 112 -11.24 -5.60 -2.55
C VAL A 112 -12.31 -6.32 -3.37
N ASN A 113 -12.23 -7.64 -3.52
CA ASN A 113 -13.25 -8.42 -4.23
C ASN A 113 -14.64 -8.31 -3.56
N GLU A 114 -14.69 -8.37 -2.24
CA GLU A 114 -15.93 -8.17 -1.48
C GLU A 114 -16.52 -6.77 -1.73
N ALA A 115 -15.69 -5.73 -1.66
CA ALA A 115 -16.14 -4.36 -1.92
C ALA A 115 -16.63 -4.18 -3.35
N THR A 116 -15.84 -4.61 -4.35
CA THR A 116 -16.17 -4.46 -5.77
C THR A 116 -17.46 -5.22 -6.14
N ALA A 117 -17.75 -6.34 -5.46
CA ALA A 117 -18.97 -7.11 -5.67
C ALA A 117 -20.23 -6.46 -5.08
N ASN A 118 -20.09 -5.71 -3.97
CA ASN A 118 -21.23 -5.25 -3.17
C ASN A 118 -21.50 -3.74 -3.26
N ILE A 119 -20.55 -2.94 -3.75
CA ILE A 119 -20.74 -1.49 -3.91
C ILE A 119 -21.51 -1.23 -5.23
N PRO A 120 -22.69 -0.58 -5.19
CA PRO A 120 -23.44 -0.23 -6.40
C PRO A 120 -22.63 0.68 -7.33
N ASN A 121 -22.86 0.56 -8.63
CA ASN A 121 -22.21 1.38 -9.67
C ASN A 121 -20.67 1.34 -9.66
N TRP A 122 -20.07 0.26 -9.14
CA TRP A 122 -18.61 0.12 -9.04
C TRP A 122 -17.86 0.37 -10.35
N ASP A 123 -18.42 -0.06 -11.48
CA ASP A 123 -17.77 0.04 -12.80
C ASP A 123 -18.17 1.32 -13.57
N THR A 124 -18.89 2.25 -12.94
CA THR A 124 -19.38 3.47 -13.59
C THR A 124 -18.39 4.61 -13.36
N PRO A 125 -17.90 5.30 -14.42
CA PRO A 125 -17.01 6.47 -14.30
C PRO A 125 -17.64 7.64 -13.55
#